data_AF-A0A017SVW2-F1
#
_entry.id   AF-A0A017SVW2-F1
#
_cell.length_a   1.000
_cell.length_b   1.000
_cell.length_c   1.000
_cell.angle_alpha   90.00
_cell.angle_beta   90.00
_cell.angle_gamma   90.00
#
_symmetry.space_group_name_H-M   'P 1'
#
loop_
_entity.id
_entity.type
_entity.pdbx_description
1 polymer ?
#
loop_
_entity_poly.entity_id
_entity_poly.type
_entity_poly.pdbx_seq_one_letter_code
_entity_poly.pdbx_strand_id
1 'polypeptide(L)'
;MGFRFSMAGVVGVLGVGLLVGSGCEGMSNVGGAVVAEGDGDSGSGAGEPTEPPGPLPKADKVDLLLMIDNSQSMADKQEVLALALNELVESLTNPLCIDKSGIEPSSRPASGLDPCPPGMERWFTPVIDIHLGIVSSSIGGYGGDACQVMDSRTNNDRGHLLARWAPDQGNLPTYRDSGFLLLDSALRYDPPGESNAVVVTQTFEQMVRGVGQAGCGYEAPLEGWYRFLADPAPYQELALVGSNVTPQGLDTELLQQRADFLRPDSLLAILMLSDESDCSVREEGQYYLAATYGNNFHLPKARAVCATDPGDACCASCAQAVPAGCAVDPTCYPNGDPSQGPLMTNVSEDHPNLRCFEQKRRFGIDFLYPTERYVQALSSPTIANRQGELVPNPIFSDLDPSDGNTTIRDPGLVMIGGILGVPWQHLARDEADLGKGFMSAGELSASGTWDVILGDPESYVAPTSPYMRESMHPRGIPAGNPINGSEWNPNSMNSDLQFACIFELPEPMDCSTNQPGCECAKSDDIPLCEGSTQLRAKAYPGLRQLSVLQQMGDQGATGSICPAQLTDPFADDFGYRPAVHALVERMATRL
;
A
#
# COMPACT_ATOMS: atom_id res chain seq x y z
N MET A 1 -15.66 0.14 34.15
CA MET A 1 -17.00 0.10 33.50
C MET A 1 -16.89 -0.90 32.36
N GLY A 2 -17.59 -2.04 32.43
CA GLY A 2 -17.44 -3.11 31.43
C GLY A 2 -18.17 -2.75 30.15
N PHE A 3 -17.45 -2.65 29.04
CA PHE A 3 -18.03 -2.60 27.70
C PHE A 3 -18.73 -3.94 27.43
N ARG A 4 -20.06 -3.92 27.30
CA ARG A 4 -20.83 -5.08 26.83
C ARG A 4 -20.87 -5.03 25.31
N PHE A 5 -20.36 -6.08 24.67
CA PHE A 5 -20.62 -6.34 23.25
C PHE A 5 -22.14 -6.51 23.06
N SER A 6 -22.75 -5.68 22.22
CA SER A 6 -24.17 -5.79 21.91
C SER A 6 -24.42 -7.03 21.06
N MET A 7 -25.06 -8.04 21.66
CA MET A 7 -25.73 -9.11 20.92
C MET A 7 -26.98 -8.55 20.25
N ALA A 8 -26.89 -8.12 18.99
CA ALA A 8 -28.06 -7.81 18.19
C ALA A 8 -28.52 -9.08 17.45
N GLY A 9 -29.54 -9.75 17.99
CA GLY A 9 -30.24 -10.83 17.31
C GLY A 9 -31.12 -10.30 16.19
N VAL A 10 -30.80 -10.64 14.95
CA VAL A 10 -31.66 -10.38 13.79
C VAL A 10 -32.72 -11.47 13.74
N VAL A 11 -33.97 -11.10 14.05
CA VAL A 11 -35.15 -11.92 13.76
C VAL A 11 -35.50 -11.72 12.29
N GLY A 12 -35.05 -12.64 11.44
CA GLY A 12 -35.45 -12.72 10.05
C GLY A 12 -36.85 -13.34 9.91
N VAL A 13 -37.80 -12.57 9.38
CA VAL A 13 -39.10 -13.07 8.94
C VAL A 13 -38.90 -13.84 7.63
N LEU A 14 -39.04 -15.17 7.69
CA LEU A 14 -39.04 -16.04 6.52
C LEU A 14 -40.28 -15.80 5.65
N GLY A 15 -40.04 -15.31 4.43
CA GLY A 15 -40.97 -15.47 3.30
C GLY A 15 -40.72 -16.81 2.61
N VAL A 16 -41.70 -17.69 2.65
CA VAL A 16 -41.68 -19.02 2.03
C VAL A 16 -41.84 -18.89 0.51
N GLY A 17 -40.82 -19.31 -0.24
CA GLY A 17 -40.91 -19.55 -1.69
C GLY A 17 -40.48 -20.98 -2.00
N LEU A 18 -41.46 -21.84 -2.27
CA LEU A 18 -41.29 -23.23 -2.73
C LEU A 18 -40.59 -23.27 -4.10
N LEU A 19 -39.54 -24.09 -4.24
CA LEU A 19 -39.14 -24.68 -5.52
C LEU A 19 -38.93 -26.18 -5.33
N VAL A 20 -39.58 -26.96 -6.19
CA VAL A 20 -39.69 -28.43 -6.16
C VAL A 20 -38.90 -29.02 -7.33
N GLY A 21 -38.11 -30.06 -7.03
CA GLY A 21 -37.68 -31.14 -7.95
C GLY A 21 -36.59 -30.77 -8.96
N SER A 22 -35.66 -31.63 -9.35
CA SER A 22 -35.39 -33.05 -9.09
C SER A 22 -33.95 -33.32 -9.51
N GLY A 23 -33.25 -34.24 -8.82
CA GLY A 23 -31.92 -34.70 -9.24
C GLY A 23 -31.97 -35.75 -10.36
N CYS A 24 -30.84 -35.95 -11.02
CA CYS A 24 -30.26 -37.27 -11.37
C CYS A 24 -28.83 -37.11 -11.94
N GLU A 25 -27.98 -38.05 -11.54
CA GLU A 25 -26.59 -38.28 -11.92
C GLU A 25 -26.43 -38.76 -13.39
N GLY A 26 -25.20 -38.67 -13.94
CA GLY A 26 -24.70 -39.71 -14.86
C GLY A 26 -23.93 -39.29 -16.13
N MET A 27 -22.59 -39.33 -16.03
CA MET A 27 -21.59 -39.94 -16.96
C MET A 27 -21.67 -39.82 -18.51
N SER A 28 -20.58 -39.25 -19.06
CA SER A 28 -19.65 -39.70 -20.12
C SER A 28 -20.08 -40.38 -21.44
N ASN A 29 -19.45 -39.85 -22.51
CA ASN A 29 -18.81 -40.47 -23.70
C ASN A 29 -19.45 -40.42 -25.12
N VAL A 30 -18.68 -39.76 -26.02
CA VAL A 30 -18.17 -40.20 -27.34
C VAL A 30 -19.14 -40.35 -28.54
N GLY A 31 -19.01 -39.41 -29.49
CA GLY A 31 -18.53 -39.65 -30.86
C GLY A 31 -19.50 -40.13 -31.95
N GLY A 32 -19.52 -39.42 -33.10
CA GLY A 32 -19.84 -39.99 -34.42
C GLY A 32 -20.66 -39.12 -35.37
N ALA A 33 -20.06 -38.73 -36.51
CA ALA A 33 -20.65 -38.08 -37.70
C ALA A 33 -21.64 -39.01 -38.45
N VAL A 34 -22.48 -38.66 -39.45
CA VAL A 34 -22.35 -37.81 -40.67
C VAL A 34 -23.73 -37.67 -41.40
N VAL A 35 -23.96 -36.56 -42.14
CA VAL A 35 -24.84 -36.25 -43.35
C VAL A 35 -26.37 -36.57 -43.37
N ALA A 36 -27.30 -35.81 -44.00
CA ALA A 36 -27.33 -34.57 -44.81
C ALA A 36 -28.80 -34.05 -45.03
N GLU A 37 -28.90 -32.74 -45.37
CA GLU A 37 -29.92 -31.99 -46.16
C GLU A 37 -31.35 -31.69 -45.65
N GLY A 38 -31.71 -30.39 -45.65
CA GLY A 38 -33.08 -29.92 -45.94
C GLY A 38 -33.63 -28.69 -45.20
N ASP A 39 -33.16 -27.49 -45.56
CA ASP A 39 -33.90 -26.21 -45.73
C ASP A 39 -34.67 -25.52 -44.55
N GLY A 40 -34.40 -24.21 -44.37
CA GLY A 40 -35.39 -23.25 -43.85
C GLY A 40 -35.16 -22.58 -42.48
N ASP A 41 -34.59 -21.38 -42.53
CA ASP A 41 -35.02 -20.15 -41.82
C ASP A 41 -34.40 -19.73 -40.45
N SER A 42 -33.95 -18.47 -40.50
CA SER A 42 -33.57 -17.43 -39.51
C SER A 42 -33.32 -17.73 -38.01
N GLY A 43 -32.13 -17.31 -37.52
CA GLY A 43 -31.96 -16.88 -36.12
C GLY A 43 -30.53 -17.03 -35.54
N SER A 44 -29.93 -15.89 -35.15
CA SER A 44 -28.78 -15.72 -34.23
C SER A 44 -27.44 -16.40 -34.58
N GLY A 45 -26.57 -15.64 -35.25
CA GLY A 45 -25.13 -15.93 -35.28
C GLY A 45 -24.49 -15.60 -33.93
N ALA A 46 -24.00 -16.62 -33.25
CA ALA A 46 -23.00 -16.49 -32.20
C ALA A 46 -21.71 -15.93 -32.84
N GLY A 47 -21.24 -14.78 -32.35
CA GLY A 47 -19.96 -14.22 -32.75
C GLY A 47 -18.82 -15.08 -32.20
N GLU A 48 -18.02 -15.63 -33.10
CA GLU A 48 -16.66 -16.11 -32.85
C GLU A 48 -15.79 -15.01 -32.19
N PRO A 49 -14.70 -15.38 -31.50
CA PRO A 49 -13.86 -14.45 -30.76
C PRO A 49 -13.24 -13.42 -31.70
N THR A 50 -13.63 -12.16 -31.51
CA THR A 50 -13.09 -11.01 -32.20
C THR A 50 -11.64 -10.78 -31.76
N GLU A 51 -10.74 -10.84 -32.74
CA GLU A 51 -9.42 -10.19 -32.87
C GLU A 51 -8.46 -10.09 -31.65
N PRO A 52 -7.13 -10.22 -31.87
CA PRO A 52 -6.16 -9.91 -30.82
C PRO A 52 -6.40 -8.47 -30.34
N PRO A 53 -6.25 -8.17 -29.03
CA PRO A 53 -6.48 -6.82 -28.54
C PRO A 53 -5.62 -5.85 -29.35
N GLY A 54 -6.26 -4.78 -29.84
CA GLY A 54 -5.57 -3.68 -30.51
C GLY A 54 -4.41 -3.14 -29.65
N PRO A 55 -3.53 -2.30 -30.21
CA PRO A 55 -2.45 -1.72 -29.43
C PRO A 55 -3.02 -1.06 -28.17
N LEU A 56 -2.46 -1.47 -27.03
CA LEU A 56 -2.87 -1.00 -25.71
C LEU A 56 -2.78 0.54 -25.65
N PRO A 57 -3.69 1.22 -24.93
CA PRO A 57 -3.71 2.67 -24.90
C PRO A 57 -2.40 3.23 -24.34
N LYS A 58 -1.98 4.37 -24.89
CA LYS A 58 -0.84 5.15 -24.42
C LYS A 58 -1.32 6.51 -23.92
N ALA A 59 -0.61 7.06 -22.94
CA ALA A 59 -0.82 8.42 -22.45
C ALA A 59 0.40 9.29 -22.76
N ASP A 60 0.19 10.60 -22.89
CA ASP A 60 1.26 11.61 -23.00
C ASP A 60 1.34 12.52 -21.76
N LYS A 61 0.50 12.23 -20.76
CA LYS A 61 0.40 12.91 -19.45
C LYS A 61 0.55 11.90 -18.32
N VAL A 62 1.07 12.37 -17.18
CA VAL A 62 1.22 11.54 -15.97
C VAL A 62 0.62 12.24 -14.76
N ASP A 63 -0.20 11.53 -14.01
CA ASP A 63 -0.58 11.90 -12.64
C ASP A 63 0.21 11.00 -11.68
N LEU A 64 1.18 11.55 -10.96
CA LEU A 64 2.03 10.82 -10.02
C LEU A 64 1.61 11.17 -8.58
N LEU A 65 1.17 10.16 -7.83
CA LEU A 65 0.86 10.27 -6.42
C LEU A 65 1.92 9.54 -5.59
N LEU A 66 2.60 10.25 -4.70
CA LEU A 66 3.38 9.63 -3.63
C LEU A 66 2.47 9.35 -2.43
N MET A 67 2.54 8.13 -1.94
CA MET A 67 1.98 7.77 -0.65
C MET A 67 3.16 7.54 0.29
N ILE A 68 3.30 8.41 1.29
CA ILE A 68 4.47 8.40 2.19
C ILE A 68 4.05 8.07 3.60
N ASP A 69 4.60 7.00 4.12
CA ASP A 69 4.50 6.69 5.53
C ASP A 69 5.18 7.79 6.35
N ASN A 70 4.43 8.33 7.30
CA ASN A 70 4.88 9.41 8.18
C ASN A 70 5.00 8.96 9.64
N SER A 71 5.10 7.64 9.87
CA SER A 71 5.43 7.04 11.16
C SER A 71 6.81 7.45 11.68
N GLN A 72 7.06 7.14 12.95
CA GLN A 72 8.37 7.40 13.55
C GLN A 72 9.45 6.58 12.84
N SER A 73 10.64 7.19 12.68
CA SER A 73 11.77 6.65 11.91
C SER A 73 11.67 6.79 10.39
N MET A 74 10.64 7.45 9.83
CA MET A 74 10.54 7.64 8.38
C MET A 74 11.41 8.77 7.79
N ALA A 75 11.98 9.64 8.63
CA ALA A 75 12.68 10.83 8.14
C ALA A 75 13.88 10.51 7.24
N ASP A 76 14.72 9.54 7.62
CA ASP A 76 15.88 9.14 6.80
C ASP A 76 15.47 8.55 5.44
N LYS A 77 14.37 7.80 5.39
CA LYS A 77 13.85 7.21 4.13
C LYS A 77 13.24 8.27 3.24
N GLN A 78 12.58 9.28 3.81
CA GLN A 78 12.09 10.44 3.07
C GLN A 78 13.26 11.24 2.45
N GLU A 79 14.39 11.37 3.15
CA GLU A 79 15.61 11.97 2.57
C GLU A 79 16.14 11.16 1.39
N VAL A 80 16.22 9.83 1.51
CA VAL A 80 16.65 8.96 0.41
C VAL A 80 15.69 9.04 -0.78
N LEU A 81 14.37 9.11 -0.54
CA LEU A 81 13.38 9.33 -1.60
C LEU A 81 13.57 10.69 -2.27
N ALA A 82 13.77 11.76 -1.51
CA ALA A 82 14.00 13.09 -2.07
C ALA A 82 15.21 13.10 -3.02
N LEU A 83 16.30 12.39 -2.69
CA LEU A 83 17.46 12.25 -3.57
C LEU A 83 17.14 11.50 -4.89
N ALA A 84 16.15 10.62 -4.89
CA ALA A 84 15.73 9.85 -6.06
C ALA A 84 14.70 10.58 -6.93
N LEU A 85 14.01 11.62 -6.42
CA LEU A 85 12.98 12.34 -7.17
C LEU A 85 13.52 13.04 -8.42
N ASN A 86 14.75 13.56 -8.36
CA ASN A 86 15.38 14.14 -9.55
C ASN A 86 15.51 13.10 -10.67
N GLU A 87 15.96 11.89 -10.36
CA GLU A 87 16.07 10.83 -11.37
C GLU A 87 14.68 10.38 -11.87
N LEU A 88 13.66 10.37 -11.00
CA LEU A 88 12.29 10.04 -11.40
C LEU A 88 11.72 11.05 -12.40
N VAL A 89 11.78 12.35 -12.07
CA VAL A 89 11.25 13.41 -12.94
C VAL A 89 12.10 13.55 -14.21
N GLU A 90 13.43 13.42 -14.10
CA GLU A 90 14.31 13.44 -15.27
C GLU A 90 14.07 12.24 -16.19
N SER A 91 13.84 11.04 -15.65
CA SER A 91 13.54 9.86 -16.48
C SER A 91 12.25 10.03 -17.28
N LEU A 92 11.26 10.75 -16.75
CA LEU A 92 9.99 11.03 -17.45
C LEU A 92 10.13 12.15 -18.47
N THR A 93 10.83 13.23 -18.12
CA THR A 93 10.96 14.46 -18.94
C THR A 93 12.11 14.41 -19.94
N ASN A 94 13.09 13.53 -19.72
CA ASN A 94 14.24 13.27 -20.59
C ASN A 94 14.57 11.76 -20.62
N PRO A 95 13.70 10.93 -21.22
CA PRO A 95 13.87 9.48 -21.22
C PRO A 95 15.15 9.04 -21.92
N LEU A 96 15.73 7.91 -21.48
CA LEU A 96 16.91 7.33 -22.11
C LEU A 96 16.67 7.02 -23.60
N CYS A 97 17.75 6.97 -24.36
CA CYS A 97 17.72 6.47 -25.73
C CYS A 97 18.03 4.97 -25.73
N ILE A 98 17.18 4.17 -26.36
CA ILE A 98 17.32 2.72 -26.43
C ILE A 98 17.66 2.30 -27.86
N ASP A 99 18.35 1.17 -28.00
CA ASP A 99 18.50 0.50 -29.28
C ASP A 99 17.72 -0.84 -29.28
N LYS A 100 17.97 -1.68 -30.29
CA LYS A 100 17.32 -3.01 -30.38
C LYS A 100 17.75 -3.99 -29.28
N SER A 101 18.83 -3.71 -28.57
CA SER A 101 19.37 -4.51 -27.46
C SER A 101 18.68 -4.19 -26.13
N GLY A 102 18.10 -2.99 -25.99
CA GLY A 102 17.41 -2.54 -24.78
C GLY A 102 17.93 -1.20 -24.25
N ILE A 103 17.80 -1.02 -22.93
CA ILE A 103 18.17 0.20 -22.22
C ILE A 103 19.68 0.22 -21.97
N GLU A 104 20.36 1.24 -22.51
CA GLU A 104 21.79 1.48 -22.25
C GLU A 104 21.94 2.67 -21.27
N PRO A 105 22.58 2.48 -20.09
CA PRO A 105 22.60 3.48 -19.00
C PRO A 105 23.28 4.84 -19.30
N SER A 106 23.80 5.09 -20.50
CA SER A 106 24.59 6.30 -20.80
C SER A 106 24.15 7.07 -22.04
N SER A 107 22.95 6.81 -22.55
CA SER A 107 22.48 7.34 -23.84
C SER A 107 21.58 8.59 -23.72
N ARG A 108 21.41 9.14 -22.50
CA ARG A 108 20.54 10.31 -22.26
C ARG A 108 21.09 11.55 -22.97
N PRO A 109 20.34 12.17 -23.89
CA PRO A 109 20.69 13.46 -24.48
C PRO A 109 20.59 14.60 -23.45
N ALA A 110 21.12 15.77 -23.79
CA ALA A 110 21.17 16.91 -22.87
C ALA A 110 19.78 17.44 -22.47
N SER A 111 18.77 17.28 -23.32
CA SER A 111 17.38 17.60 -23.02
C SER A 111 16.43 16.59 -23.68
N GLY A 112 15.18 16.53 -23.22
CA GLY A 112 14.13 15.69 -23.83
C GLY A 112 13.82 16.06 -25.29
N LEU A 113 14.13 17.29 -25.72
CA LEU A 113 13.90 17.76 -27.08
C LEU A 113 15.04 17.41 -28.04
N ASP A 114 16.22 17.07 -27.52
CA ASP A 114 17.37 16.71 -28.36
C ASP A 114 17.18 15.32 -28.99
N PRO A 115 17.61 15.12 -30.24
CA PRO A 115 17.49 13.83 -30.90
C PRO A 115 18.39 12.78 -30.23
N CYS A 116 17.94 11.52 -30.23
CA CYS A 116 18.78 10.41 -29.84
C CYS A 116 19.99 10.25 -30.79
N PRO A 117 21.12 9.69 -30.30
CA PRO A 117 22.23 9.31 -31.16
C PRO A 117 21.79 8.43 -32.34
N PRO A 118 22.47 8.48 -33.49
CA PRO A 118 22.10 7.68 -34.66
C PRO A 118 22.00 6.18 -34.34
N GLY A 119 20.88 5.56 -34.70
CA GLY A 119 20.62 4.14 -34.46
C GLY A 119 19.87 3.83 -33.16
N MET A 120 19.60 4.85 -32.33
CA MET A 120 18.80 4.76 -31.12
C MET A 120 17.50 5.56 -31.25
N GLU A 121 16.51 5.22 -30.44
CA GLU A 121 15.24 5.92 -30.31
C GLU A 121 14.94 6.24 -28.85
N ARG A 122 14.07 7.21 -28.58
CA ARG A 122 13.67 7.49 -27.19
C ARG A 122 12.91 6.27 -26.66
N TRP A 123 13.16 5.92 -25.40
CA TRP A 123 12.44 4.83 -24.76
C TRP A 123 10.92 5.04 -24.78
N PHE A 124 10.51 6.27 -24.50
CA PHE A 124 9.15 6.76 -24.67
C PHE A 124 9.17 8.27 -24.95
N THR A 125 8.02 8.82 -25.32
CA THR A 125 7.93 10.27 -25.60
C THR A 125 8.17 11.05 -24.30
N PRO A 126 9.06 12.07 -24.29
CA PRO A 126 9.24 12.93 -23.12
C PRO A 126 7.91 13.46 -22.60
N VAL A 127 7.64 13.22 -21.32
CA VAL A 127 6.43 13.69 -20.66
C VAL A 127 6.64 15.14 -20.23
N ILE A 128 5.80 16.03 -20.71
CA ILE A 128 5.91 17.49 -20.49
C ILE A 128 4.74 18.06 -19.67
N ASP A 129 3.87 17.19 -19.18
CA ASP A 129 2.62 17.52 -18.49
C ASP A 129 2.37 16.53 -17.34
N ILE A 130 2.80 16.90 -16.13
CA ILE A 130 2.81 16.02 -14.94
C ILE A 130 2.12 16.67 -13.75
N HIS A 131 1.14 15.99 -13.16
CA HIS A 131 0.62 16.31 -11.83
C HIS A 131 1.40 15.54 -10.77
N LEU A 132 1.86 16.23 -9.72
CA LEU A 132 2.66 15.66 -8.63
C LEU A 132 1.95 15.89 -7.28
N GLY A 133 1.39 14.83 -6.71
CA GLY A 133 0.66 14.87 -5.45
C GLY A 133 1.32 14.02 -4.36
N ILE A 134 1.05 14.34 -3.10
CA ILE A 134 1.49 13.54 -1.95
C ILE A 134 0.30 13.32 -1.00
N VAL A 135 0.14 12.10 -0.51
CA VAL A 135 -0.70 11.75 0.66
C VAL A 135 0.15 11.00 1.68
N SER A 136 -0.29 10.93 2.94
CA SER A 136 0.42 10.18 3.99
C SER A 136 -0.35 8.93 4.45
N SER A 137 0.31 8.08 5.25
CA SER A 137 -0.31 6.93 5.94
C SER A 137 -1.24 7.34 7.09
N SER A 138 -1.28 8.62 7.45
CA SER A 138 -2.02 9.09 8.63
C SER A 138 -3.48 9.39 8.34
N ILE A 139 -4.37 8.43 8.60
CA ILE A 139 -5.84 8.59 8.50
C ILE A 139 -6.56 8.61 9.87
N GLY A 140 -5.78 8.76 10.95
CA GLY A 140 -6.27 8.88 12.33
C GLY A 140 -6.50 7.55 13.02
N GLY A 141 -6.94 7.60 14.28
CA GLY A 141 -7.20 6.42 15.11
C GLY A 141 -8.51 5.69 14.82
N TYR A 142 -9.14 5.88 13.65
CA TYR A 142 -10.37 5.19 13.24
C TYR A 142 -11.57 5.32 14.23
N GLY A 143 -11.59 6.36 15.05
CA GLY A 143 -12.56 6.57 16.13
C GLY A 143 -12.17 5.96 17.49
N GLY A 144 -11.00 5.33 17.58
CA GLY A 144 -10.33 4.96 18.83
C GLY A 144 -9.64 6.14 19.50
N ASP A 145 -8.96 5.86 20.61
CA ASP A 145 -8.25 6.87 21.42
C ASP A 145 -6.77 7.03 21.07
N ALA A 146 -6.26 6.23 20.12
CA ALA A 146 -4.97 6.45 19.48
C ALA A 146 -4.99 7.65 18.52
N CYS A 147 -3.81 8.17 18.19
CA CYS A 147 -3.59 9.11 17.09
C CYS A 147 -4.55 10.31 17.12
N GLN A 148 -4.71 10.95 18.28
CA GLN A 148 -5.58 12.11 18.40
C GLN A 148 -4.88 13.32 17.76
N VAL A 149 -5.62 14.10 16.97
CA VAL A 149 -5.10 15.30 16.29
C VAL A 149 -4.63 16.40 17.27
N MET A 150 -5.09 16.34 18.53
CA MET A 150 -4.65 17.23 19.60
C MET A 150 -3.22 16.93 20.07
N ASP A 151 -2.74 15.70 19.87
CA ASP A 151 -1.37 15.30 20.23
C ASP A 151 -0.38 15.65 19.12
N SER A 152 -0.80 15.50 17.86
CA SER A 152 -0.07 15.91 16.65
C SER A 152 -1.05 16.16 15.52
N ARG A 153 -0.93 17.28 14.80
CA ARG A 153 -1.78 17.58 13.65
C ARG A 153 -1.66 16.49 12.58
N THR A 154 -0.46 15.93 12.42
CA THR A 154 -0.15 14.95 11.38
C THR A 154 -0.64 13.55 11.72
N ASN A 155 -1.28 13.34 12.88
CA ASN A 155 -1.93 12.07 13.22
C ASN A 155 -3.12 11.74 12.31
N ASN A 156 -3.71 12.74 11.65
CA ASN A 156 -4.80 12.52 10.70
C ASN A 156 -4.79 13.57 9.58
N ASP A 157 -4.12 13.21 8.49
CA ASP A 157 -4.06 13.97 7.24
C ASP A 157 -5.27 13.66 6.33
N ARG A 158 -6.18 12.76 6.75
CA ARG A 158 -7.49 12.48 6.13
C ARG A 158 -7.45 12.04 4.66
N GLY A 159 -6.30 11.62 4.14
CA GLY A 159 -6.13 11.35 2.71
C GLY A 159 -6.24 12.61 1.83
N HIS A 160 -6.06 13.80 2.41
CA HIS A 160 -5.94 15.04 1.65
C HIS A 160 -4.54 15.16 1.04
N LEU A 161 -4.44 15.90 -0.06
CA LEU A 161 -3.14 16.24 -0.63
C LEU A 161 -2.31 17.09 0.35
N LEU A 162 -1.04 16.75 0.47
CA LEU A 162 -0.09 17.40 1.36
C LEU A 162 0.87 18.30 0.58
N ALA A 163 0.96 19.55 1.02
CA ALA A 163 1.87 20.55 0.47
C ALA A 163 2.73 21.24 1.53
N ARG A 164 2.76 20.73 2.77
CA ARG A 164 3.51 21.33 3.88
C ARG A 164 5.02 21.22 3.64
N TRP A 165 5.80 22.22 4.08
CA TRP A 165 7.28 22.16 4.05
C TRP A 165 7.89 21.54 5.33
N ALA A 166 7.09 21.40 6.39
CA ALA A 166 7.41 20.67 7.60
C ALA A 166 6.10 20.24 8.31
N PRO A 167 6.12 19.20 9.17
CA PRO A 167 4.92 18.63 9.80
C PRO A 167 3.95 19.63 10.41
N ASP A 168 4.48 20.60 11.16
CA ASP A 168 3.71 21.59 11.92
C ASP A 168 3.70 22.99 11.28
N GLN A 169 4.19 23.12 10.05
CA GLN A 169 4.35 24.41 9.37
C GLN A 169 3.33 24.59 8.23
N GLY A 170 3.38 25.77 7.59
CA GLY A 170 2.49 26.14 6.50
C GLY A 170 2.72 25.33 5.21
N ASN A 171 1.79 25.48 4.28
CA ASN A 171 1.89 24.89 2.95
C ASN A 171 2.84 25.70 2.05
N LEU A 172 3.57 24.98 1.19
CA LEU A 172 4.22 25.53 0.01
C LEU A 172 3.15 25.95 -1.02
N PRO A 173 3.45 26.93 -1.89
CA PRO A 173 2.58 27.26 -3.00
C PRO A 173 2.37 26.03 -3.91
N THR A 174 1.12 25.80 -4.31
CA THR A 174 0.73 24.70 -5.21
C THR A 174 -0.04 25.24 -6.40
N TYR A 175 -0.23 24.42 -7.43
CA TYR A 175 -0.97 24.83 -8.61
C TYR A 175 -2.41 25.19 -8.20
N ARG A 176 -2.79 26.47 -8.39
CA ARG A 176 -4.11 27.02 -8.00
C ARG A 176 -4.51 26.78 -6.54
N ASP A 177 -3.52 26.61 -5.65
CA ASP A 177 -3.74 26.21 -4.25
C ASP A 177 -4.49 24.86 -4.08
N SER A 178 -4.45 23.98 -5.10
CA SER A 178 -5.15 22.68 -5.11
C SER A 178 -4.37 21.54 -4.43
N GLY A 179 -3.21 21.81 -3.80
CA GLY A 179 -2.46 20.82 -3.02
C GLY A 179 -1.48 19.94 -3.81
N PHE A 180 -1.39 20.06 -5.13
CA PHE A 180 -0.42 19.36 -5.98
C PHE A 180 0.42 20.34 -6.82
N LEU A 181 1.54 19.87 -7.34
CA LEU A 181 2.37 20.63 -8.28
C LEU A 181 2.04 20.22 -9.72
N LEU A 182 2.08 21.19 -10.64
CA LEU A 182 1.91 20.98 -12.08
C LEU A 182 3.22 21.31 -12.80
N LEU A 183 3.85 20.31 -13.40
CA LEU A 183 4.85 20.51 -14.45
C LEU A 183 4.12 20.72 -15.78
N ASP A 184 4.27 21.91 -16.34
CA ASP A 184 3.67 22.34 -17.61
C ASP A 184 4.76 22.96 -18.49
N SER A 185 5.63 22.13 -19.05
CA SER A 185 6.78 22.60 -19.84
C SER A 185 6.36 23.35 -21.11
N ALA A 186 5.14 23.12 -21.60
CA ALA A 186 4.59 23.78 -22.78
C ALA A 186 3.69 24.98 -22.48
N LEU A 187 3.48 25.34 -21.20
CA LEU A 187 2.64 26.46 -20.77
C LEU A 187 1.21 26.38 -21.33
N ARG A 188 0.59 25.19 -21.27
CA ARG A 188 -0.73 24.89 -21.85
C ARG A 188 -1.90 25.33 -20.97
N TYR A 189 -1.68 25.53 -19.67
CA TYR A 189 -2.75 25.83 -18.71
C TYR A 189 -2.84 27.34 -18.39
N ASP A 190 -3.98 27.79 -17.84
CA ASP A 190 -4.21 29.17 -17.40
C ASP A 190 -4.75 29.23 -15.95
N PRO A 191 -3.97 29.70 -14.94
CA PRO A 191 -2.58 30.13 -15.08
C PRO A 191 -1.68 28.97 -15.49
N PRO A 192 -0.49 29.26 -16.08
CA PRO A 192 0.47 28.23 -16.41
C PRO A 192 1.02 27.54 -15.16
N GLY A 193 1.40 26.27 -15.31
CA GLY A 193 2.17 25.54 -14.29
C GLY A 193 3.64 25.93 -14.25
N GLU A 194 4.45 25.17 -13.51
CA GLU A 194 5.91 25.32 -13.53
C GLU A 194 6.46 24.70 -14.82
N SER A 195 7.24 25.45 -15.59
CA SER A 195 7.80 24.97 -16.86
C SER A 195 9.13 24.24 -16.69
N ASN A 196 9.82 24.47 -15.58
CA ASN A 196 11.15 23.94 -15.30
C ASN A 196 11.07 22.70 -14.39
N ALA A 197 11.38 21.54 -14.96
CA ALA A 197 11.41 20.26 -14.26
C ALA A 197 12.32 20.27 -13.01
N VAL A 198 13.43 21.02 -13.02
CA VAL A 198 14.32 21.13 -11.86
C VAL A 198 13.66 21.90 -10.71
N VAL A 199 12.97 22.99 -11.03
CA VAL A 199 12.33 23.84 -10.01
C VAL A 199 11.15 23.10 -9.37
N VAL A 200 10.30 22.47 -10.17
CA VAL A 200 9.16 21.70 -9.63
C VAL A 200 9.65 20.52 -8.77
N THR A 201 10.75 19.86 -9.17
CA THR A 201 11.34 18.76 -8.40
C THR A 201 11.87 19.25 -7.06
N GLN A 202 12.56 20.39 -7.01
CA GLN A 202 13.05 20.98 -5.75
C GLN A 202 11.91 21.33 -4.79
N THR A 203 10.75 21.77 -5.30
CA THR A 203 9.55 21.97 -4.46
C THR A 203 8.98 20.63 -4.01
N PHE A 204 8.93 19.64 -4.89
CA PHE A 204 8.41 18.31 -4.57
C PHE A 204 9.24 17.59 -3.50
N GLU A 205 10.57 17.68 -3.59
CA GLU A 205 11.50 17.21 -2.58
C GLU A 205 11.26 17.85 -1.20
N GLN A 206 10.92 19.15 -1.16
CA GLN A 206 10.56 19.82 0.10
C GLN A 206 9.21 19.33 0.63
N MET A 207 8.24 19.05 -0.24
CA MET A 207 6.96 18.46 0.17
C MET A 207 7.15 17.05 0.75
N VAL A 208 8.02 16.23 0.13
CA VAL A 208 8.38 14.88 0.64
C VAL A 208 8.94 14.97 2.06
N ARG A 209 9.94 15.83 2.30
CA ARG A 209 10.50 16.07 3.65
C ARG A 209 9.48 16.66 4.61
N GLY A 210 8.55 17.46 4.07
CA GLY A 210 7.50 18.09 4.83
C GLY A 210 6.44 17.12 5.35
N VAL A 211 6.32 15.92 4.77
CA VAL A 211 5.46 14.85 5.30
C VAL A 211 5.88 14.53 6.75
N GLY A 212 7.18 14.36 6.97
CA GLY A 212 7.83 14.11 8.26
C GLY A 212 7.47 12.78 8.91
N GLN A 213 7.78 12.62 10.19
CA GLN A 213 7.77 11.33 10.90
C GLN A 213 6.99 11.36 12.24
N ALA A 214 6.04 12.28 12.36
CA ALA A 214 5.22 12.49 13.56
C ALA A 214 3.76 12.08 13.35
N GLY A 215 3.52 11.22 12.37
CA GLY A 215 2.24 10.66 12.00
C GLY A 215 1.68 9.66 13.01
N CYS A 216 0.52 9.13 12.67
CA CYS A 216 -0.15 8.09 13.44
C CYS A 216 0.65 6.79 13.40
N GLY A 217 0.87 6.18 14.58
CA GLY A 217 1.48 4.85 14.74
C GLY A 217 0.57 3.66 14.34
N TYR A 218 -0.42 3.90 13.49
CA TYR A 218 -1.29 2.91 12.86
C TYR A 218 -1.36 3.28 11.38
N GLU A 219 -0.23 3.02 10.72
CA GLU A 219 0.12 3.46 9.39
C GLU A 219 -0.80 2.81 8.37
N ALA A 220 -1.53 3.59 7.60
CA ALA A 220 -2.52 3.09 6.65
C ALA A 220 -2.14 3.44 5.20
N PRO A 221 -1.01 2.94 4.68
CA PRO A 221 -0.58 3.28 3.34
C PRO A 221 -1.60 2.94 2.26
N LEU A 222 -2.26 1.78 2.35
CA LEU A 222 -3.24 1.36 1.34
C LEU A 222 -4.51 2.22 1.41
N GLU A 223 -5.04 2.46 2.61
CA GLU A 223 -6.23 3.29 2.78
C GLU A 223 -5.95 4.78 2.51
N GLY A 224 -4.74 5.27 2.77
CA GLY A 224 -4.35 6.65 2.51
C GLY A 224 -4.51 7.04 1.05
N TRP A 225 -3.92 6.27 0.12
CA TRP A 225 -4.11 6.52 -1.31
C TRP A 225 -5.51 6.10 -1.80
N TYR A 226 -6.09 5.02 -1.26
CA TYR A 226 -7.44 4.58 -1.66
C TYR A 226 -8.47 5.65 -1.37
N ARG A 227 -8.41 6.25 -0.18
CA ARG A 227 -9.34 7.29 0.25
C ARG A 227 -9.27 8.51 -0.66
N PHE A 228 -8.07 8.92 -1.06
CA PHE A 228 -7.89 10.02 -2.01
C PHE A 228 -8.39 9.63 -3.41
N LEU A 229 -7.85 8.56 -3.99
CA LEU A 229 -8.02 8.22 -5.41
C LEU A 229 -9.36 7.56 -5.73
N ALA A 230 -9.83 6.66 -4.88
CA ALA A 230 -10.88 5.70 -5.22
C ALA A 230 -12.14 5.79 -4.35
N ASP A 231 -12.08 6.17 -3.07
CA ASP A 231 -13.30 6.21 -2.24
C ASP A 231 -14.36 7.12 -2.89
N PRO A 232 -15.53 6.59 -3.30
CA PRO A 232 -16.52 7.37 -4.02
C PRO A 232 -17.25 8.37 -3.11
N ALA A 233 -17.18 8.18 -1.78
CA ALA A 233 -17.90 9.00 -0.83
C ALA A 233 -17.08 9.24 0.45
N PRO A 234 -15.85 9.78 0.43
CA PRO A 234 -14.96 9.97 1.60
C PRO A 234 -15.67 10.69 2.75
N TYR A 235 -15.56 10.20 3.99
CA TYR A 235 -16.31 10.71 5.14
C TYR A 235 -15.70 12.02 5.62
N GLN A 236 -16.50 12.95 6.11
CA GLN A 236 -15.95 14.16 6.72
C GLN A 236 -15.41 13.87 8.14
N GLU A 237 -16.10 12.99 8.88
CA GLU A 237 -15.75 12.64 10.24
C GLU A 237 -16.15 11.19 10.59
N LEU A 238 -15.51 10.66 11.64
CA LEU A 238 -15.89 9.40 12.27
C LEU A 238 -16.48 9.70 13.64
N ALA A 239 -17.70 9.23 13.89
CA ALA A 239 -18.39 9.45 15.15
C ALA A 239 -18.65 8.13 15.88
N LEU A 240 -18.27 8.06 17.15
CA LEU A 240 -18.62 6.94 18.02
C LEU A 240 -20.07 7.09 18.51
N VAL A 241 -20.98 6.33 17.92
CA VAL A 241 -22.41 6.30 18.28
C VAL A 241 -22.70 5.03 19.07
N GLY A 242 -22.81 5.18 20.39
CA GLY A 242 -22.94 4.03 21.30
C GLY A 242 -21.62 3.27 21.41
N SER A 243 -21.54 2.11 20.75
CA SER A 243 -20.38 1.22 20.74
C SER A 243 -19.85 0.93 19.33
N ASN A 244 -20.31 1.70 18.35
CA ASN A 244 -19.91 1.57 16.95
C ASN A 244 -19.45 2.92 16.43
N VAL A 245 -18.36 2.93 15.68
CA VAL A 245 -17.98 4.07 14.86
C VAL A 245 -18.84 4.08 13.60
N THR A 246 -19.29 5.26 13.20
CA THR A 246 -20.07 5.47 11.99
C THR A 246 -19.49 6.66 11.22
N PRO A 247 -19.15 6.49 9.94
CA PRO A 247 -18.73 7.59 9.09
C PRO A 247 -19.87 8.60 8.88
N GLN A 248 -19.59 9.89 8.97
CA GLN A 248 -20.56 10.98 8.81
C GLN A 248 -20.06 12.04 7.82
N GLY A 249 -21.02 12.67 7.13
CA GLY A 249 -20.74 13.71 6.15
C GLY A 249 -19.99 13.22 4.91
N LEU A 250 -19.68 14.17 4.03
CA LEU A 250 -18.90 13.98 2.81
C LEU A 250 -17.72 14.94 2.84
N ASP A 251 -16.52 14.44 2.60
CA ASP A 251 -15.29 15.22 2.53
C ASP A 251 -15.20 15.93 1.17
N THR A 252 -15.91 17.05 1.04
CA THR A 252 -15.99 17.80 -0.21
C THR A 252 -14.66 18.42 -0.62
N GLU A 253 -13.76 18.67 0.33
CA GLU A 253 -12.41 19.18 0.05
C GLU A 253 -11.57 18.11 -0.64
N LEU A 254 -11.55 16.89 -0.10
CA LEU A 254 -10.89 15.75 -0.76
C LEU A 254 -11.47 15.51 -2.16
N LEU A 255 -12.81 15.52 -2.29
CA LEU A 255 -13.46 15.33 -3.58
C LEU A 255 -13.03 16.36 -4.62
N GLN A 256 -12.92 17.63 -4.22
CA GLN A 256 -12.45 18.69 -5.11
C GLN A 256 -10.98 18.51 -5.47
N GLN A 257 -10.11 18.24 -4.49
CA GLN A 257 -8.69 17.98 -4.73
C GLN A 257 -8.48 16.81 -5.70
N ARG A 258 -9.25 15.74 -5.56
CA ARG A 258 -9.21 14.59 -6.47
C ARG A 258 -9.63 14.99 -7.88
N ALA A 259 -10.73 15.73 -8.03
CA ALA A 259 -11.21 16.17 -9.34
C ALA A 259 -10.19 17.08 -10.04
N ASP A 260 -9.53 17.98 -9.29
CA ASP A 260 -8.48 18.86 -9.82
C ASP A 260 -7.20 18.07 -10.20
N PHE A 261 -6.89 17.00 -9.47
CA PHE A 261 -5.68 16.20 -9.64
C PHE A 261 -5.79 15.12 -10.72
N LEU A 262 -6.88 14.37 -10.78
CA LEU A 262 -7.00 13.22 -11.68
C LEU A 262 -7.51 13.63 -13.06
N ARG A 263 -6.72 13.32 -14.08
CA ARG A 263 -7.08 13.54 -15.48
C ARG A 263 -7.43 12.23 -16.16
N PRO A 264 -8.61 12.07 -16.78
CA PRO A 264 -9.03 10.76 -17.29
C PRO A 264 -8.22 10.27 -18.50
N ASP A 265 -7.41 11.13 -19.13
CA ASP A 265 -6.52 10.79 -20.26
C ASP A 265 -5.03 10.66 -19.86
N SER A 266 -4.71 10.67 -18.56
CA SER A 266 -3.35 10.48 -18.04
C SER A 266 -3.06 9.03 -17.65
N LEU A 267 -1.77 8.68 -17.66
CA LEU A 267 -1.26 7.56 -16.89
C LEU A 267 -1.25 7.93 -15.40
N LEU A 268 -1.88 7.12 -14.55
CA LEU A 268 -1.83 7.27 -13.11
C LEU A 268 -0.72 6.39 -12.55
N ALA A 269 0.27 6.99 -11.88
CA ALA A 269 1.32 6.28 -11.17
C ALA A 269 1.22 6.53 -9.66
N ILE A 270 1.27 5.47 -8.87
CA ILE A 270 1.28 5.53 -7.41
C ILE A 270 2.62 4.98 -6.93
N LEU A 271 3.32 5.70 -6.06
CA LEU A 271 4.55 5.20 -5.43
C LEU A 271 4.42 5.28 -3.91
N MET A 272 4.39 4.10 -3.28
CA MET A 272 4.34 3.97 -1.83
C MET A 272 5.76 3.94 -1.25
N LEU A 273 5.97 4.62 -0.12
CA LEU A 273 7.17 4.53 0.70
C LEU A 273 6.73 4.19 2.13
N SER A 274 7.07 3.00 2.62
CA SER A 274 6.74 2.59 4.00
C SER A 274 7.74 1.55 4.50
N ASP A 275 8.17 1.71 5.75
CA ASP A 275 9.09 0.78 6.42
C ASP A 275 8.36 -0.24 7.30
N GLU A 276 7.04 -0.29 7.24
CA GLU A 276 6.15 -1.12 8.04
C GLU A 276 5.03 -1.76 7.20
N SER A 277 4.33 -2.72 7.79
CA SER A 277 3.20 -3.39 7.16
C SER A 277 1.94 -2.54 7.28
N ASP A 278 1.10 -2.53 6.23
CA ASP A 278 -0.13 -1.75 6.20
C ASP A 278 -1.10 -2.07 7.37
N CYS A 279 -1.54 -1.03 8.07
CA CYS A 279 -2.57 -1.07 9.10
C CYS A 279 -3.83 -0.30 8.70
N SER A 280 -4.35 -0.56 7.50
CA SER A 280 -5.60 0.01 7.00
C SER A 280 -6.83 -0.59 7.70
N VAL A 281 -7.08 -0.15 8.94
CA VAL A 281 -8.22 -0.57 9.78
C VAL A 281 -9.53 -0.10 9.16
N ARG A 282 -10.57 -0.93 9.27
CA ARG A 282 -11.92 -0.58 8.80
C ARG A 282 -12.52 0.53 9.66
N GLU A 283 -13.11 1.54 9.04
CA GLU A 283 -13.58 2.77 9.72
C GLU A 283 -15.00 2.69 10.32
N GLU A 284 -15.60 1.51 10.41
CA GLU A 284 -16.99 1.30 10.84
C GLU A 284 -17.12 0.30 11.99
N GLY A 285 -18.27 0.28 12.65
CA GLY A 285 -18.56 -0.73 13.66
C GLY A 285 -17.57 -0.70 14.82
N GLN A 286 -17.05 -1.85 15.22
CA GLN A 286 -16.16 -1.98 16.39
C GLN A 286 -14.68 -2.12 16.02
N TYR A 287 -14.31 -1.90 14.75
CA TYR A 287 -12.94 -2.10 14.31
C TYR A 287 -11.94 -1.09 14.92
N TYR A 288 -12.45 0.08 15.33
CA TYR A 288 -11.71 1.09 16.09
C TYR A 288 -11.06 0.59 17.38
N LEU A 289 -11.51 -0.57 17.92
CA LEU A 289 -10.90 -1.20 19.09
C LEU A 289 -9.44 -1.59 18.85
N ALA A 290 -9.04 -1.84 17.60
CA ALA A 290 -7.62 -2.01 17.24
C ALA A 290 -6.79 -0.78 17.62
N ALA A 291 -7.35 0.42 17.46
CA ALA A 291 -6.71 1.69 17.78
C ALA A 291 -7.14 2.26 19.16
N THR A 292 -7.52 1.39 20.12
CA THR A 292 -7.97 1.81 21.46
C THR A 292 -7.08 1.24 22.57
N TYR A 293 -6.29 2.03 23.28
CA TYR A 293 -5.41 1.55 24.37
C TYR A 293 -5.59 2.32 25.69
N GLY A 294 -6.40 3.37 25.72
CA GLY A 294 -6.71 4.10 26.95
C GLY A 294 -7.30 3.19 28.03
N ASN A 295 -7.07 3.55 29.30
CA ASN A 295 -7.48 2.77 30.47
C ASN A 295 -6.93 1.33 30.52
N ASN A 296 -5.74 1.09 29.94
CA ASN A 296 -5.13 -0.24 29.83
C ASN A 296 -6.03 -1.25 29.11
N PHE A 297 -6.71 -0.79 28.06
CA PHE A 297 -7.56 -1.67 27.25
C PHE A 297 -6.68 -2.66 26.48
N HIS A 298 -7.02 -3.95 26.62
CA HIS A 298 -6.47 -5.02 25.81
C HIS A 298 -7.59 -5.69 25.01
N LEU A 299 -7.28 -6.27 23.86
CA LEU A 299 -8.25 -7.00 23.05
C LEU A 299 -8.62 -8.34 23.71
N PRO A 300 -9.85 -8.86 23.53
CA PRO A 300 -10.21 -10.20 23.97
C PRO A 300 -9.34 -11.27 23.31
N LYS A 301 -9.10 -12.39 23.99
CA LYS A 301 -8.37 -13.52 23.40
C LYS A 301 -9.08 -14.06 22.16
N ALA A 302 -8.33 -14.65 21.24
CA ALA A 302 -8.87 -15.52 20.20
C ALA A 302 -9.24 -16.90 20.76
N ARG A 303 -10.16 -17.60 20.08
CA ARG A 303 -10.37 -19.04 20.29
C ARG A 303 -9.08 -19.81 19.97
N ALA A 304 -8.83 -20.91 20.68
CA ALA A 304 -7.60 -21.70 20.57
C ALA A 304 -7.32 -22.21 19.14
N VAL A 305 -8.36 -22.50 18.36
CA VAL A 305 -8.22 -22.92 16.95
C VAL A 305 -7.50 -21.87 16.10
N CYS A 306 -7.67 -20.58 16.39
CA CYS A 306 -6.99 -19.50 15.68
C CYS A 306 -5.46 -19.60 15.77
N ALA A 307 -4.94 -20.15 16.87
CA ALA A 307 -3.50 -20.29 17.07
C ALA A 307 -2.88 -21.33 16.12
N THR A 308 -3.66 -22.29 15.63
CA THR A 308 -3.20 -23.33 14.70
C THR A 308 -3.64 -23.06 13.27
N ASP A 309 -4.88 -22.62 13.07
CA ASP A 309 -5.48 -22.36 11.78
C ASP A 309 -6.34 -21.08 11.85
N PRO A 310 -5.77 -19.91 11.50
CA PRO A 310 -6.50 -18.65 11.47
C PRO A 310 -7.62 -18.63 10.42
N GLY A 311 -7.55 -19.49 9.40
CA GLY A 311 -8.55 -19.62 8.33
C GLY A 311 -9.73 -20.53 8.70
N ASP A 312 -9.67 -21.24 9.82
CA ASP A 312 -10.75 -22.12 10.28
C ASP A 312 -12.04 -21.31 10.52
N ALA A 313 -13.19 -21.83 10.10
CA ALA A 313 -14.50 -21.19 10.29
C ALA A 313 -14.87 -20.97 11.77
N CYS A 314 -14.25 -21.73 12.67
CA CYS A 314 -14.34 -21.57 14.12
C CYS A 314 -13.34 -20.53 14.68
N CYS A 315 -12.41 -20.00 13.90
CA CYS A 315 -11.54 -18.94 14.37
C CYS A 315 -12.33 -17.62 14.51
N ALA A 316 -12.55 -17.21 15.76
CA ALA A 316 -13.28 -16.00 16.14
C ALA A 316 -12.73 -15.44 17.46
N SER A 317 -13.05 -14.18 17.76
CA SER A 317 -12.75 -13.61 19.07
C SER A 317 -13.58 -14.30 20.16
N CYS A 318 -13.00 -14.50 21.34
CA CYS A 318 -13.73 -14.99 22.51
C CYS A 318 -14.86 -14.05 22.96
N ALA A 319 -14.83 -12.78 22.56
CA ALA A 319 -15.90 -11.82 22.85
C ALA A 319 -17.03 -11.80 21.80
N GLN A 320 -16.90 -12.55 20.71
CA GLN A 320 -17.96 -12.71 19.71
C GLN A 320 -18.82 -13.94 20.03
N ALA A 321 -20.00 -14.00 19.41
CA ALA A 321 -20.82 -15.20 19.46
C ALA A 321 -20.03 -16.38 18.87
N VAL A 322 -20.17 -17.56 19.50
CA VAL A 322 -19.55 -18.79 18.98
C VAL A 322 -20.07 -19.03 17.56
N PRO A 323 -19.19 -19.15 16.55
CA PRO A 323 -19.61 -19.42 15.18
C PRO A 323 -20.46 -20.68 15.08
N ALA A 324 -21.41 -20.67 14.15
CA ALA A 324 -22.32 -21.80 13.95
C ALA A 324 -21.54 -23.09 13.65
N GLY A 325 -21.93 -24.20 14.30
CA GLY A 325 -21.24 -25.49 14.15
C GLY A 325 -20.02 -25.69 15.04
N CYS A 326 -19.61 -24.67 15.81
CA CYS A 326 -18.46 -24.75 16.69
C CYS A 326 -18.84 -25.01 18.16
N ALA A 327 -18.02 -25.79 18.86
CA ALA A 327 -18.17 -25.96 20.31
C ALA A 327 -17.72 -24.70 21.08
N VAL A 328 -18.30 -24.49 22.27
CA VAL A 328 -17.79 -23.47 23.20
C VAL A 328 -16.32 -23.79 23.53
N ASP A 329 -15.46 -22.79 23.37
CA ASP A 329 -14.05 -22.95 23.67
C ASP A 329 -13.77 -22.62 25.15
N PRO A 330 -13.37 -23.60 25.98
CA PRO A 330 -13.09 -23.34 27.39
C PRO A 330 -11.90 -22.42 27.60
N THR A 331 -10.97 -22.27 26.64
CA THR A 331 -9.83 -21.34 26.79
C THR A 331 -10.25 -19.88 26.66
N CYS A 332 -11.48 -19.60 26.25
CA CYS A 332 -12.02 -18.26 26.19
C CYS A 332 -12.43 -17.69 27.53
N TYR A 333 -12.54 -18.51 28.59
CA TYR A 333 -13.21 -18.11 29.82
C TYR A 333 -12.39 -18.48 31.07
N PRO A 334 -12.47 -17.67 32.15
CA PRO A 334 -11.91 -18.04 33.45
C PRO A 334 -12.38 -19.42 33.90
N ASN A 335 -11.44 -20.36 34.09
CA ASN A 335 -11.70 -21.76 34.45
C ASN A 335 -12.68 -22.49 33.50
N GLY A 336 -12.83 -22.01 32.26
CA GLY A 336 -13.76 -22.58 31.28
C GLY A 336 -15.24 -22.29 31.54
N ASP A 337 -15.58 -21.29 32.37
CA ASP A 337 -16.96 -20.91 32.68
C ASP A 337 -17.41 -19.67 31.89
N PRO A 338 -18.27 -19.82 30.85
CA PRO A 338 -18.75 -18.71 30.04
C PRO A 338 -19.51 -17.62 30.80
N SER A 339 -20.03 -17.92 32.00
CA SER A 339 -20.74 -16.94 32.82
C SER A 339 -19.83 -15.85 33.41
N GLN A 340 -18.51 -16.10 33.42
CA GLN A 340 -17.49 -15.17 33.92
C GLN A 340 -17.06 -14.13 32.87
N GLY A 341 -17.54 -14.24 31.63
CA GLY A 341 -17.13 -13.36 30.52
C GLY A 341 -15.79 -13.78 29.89
N PRO A 342 -15.45 -13.21 28.71
CA PRO A 342 -14.27 -13.61 27.96
C PRO A 342 -12.97 -13.16 28.66
N LEU A 343 -11.92 -13.96 28.51
CA LEU A 343 -10.57 -13.59 28.88
C LEU A 343 -10.04 -12.50 27.94
N MET A 344 -9.42 -11.49 28.54
CA MET A 344 -8.67 -10.48 27.82
C MET A 344 -7.24 -10.95 27.60
N THR A 345 -6.61 -10.48 26.53
CA THR A 345 -5.16 -10.55 26.39
C THR A 345 -4.48 -9.71 27.48
N ASN A 346 -3.22 -10.01 27.77
CA ASN A 346 -2.39 -9.22 28.67
C ASN A 346 -1.36 -8.40 27.90
N VAL A 347 -0.60 -7.55 28.59
CA VAL A 347 0.37 -6.62 27.97
C VAL A 347 1.42 -7.29 27.08
N SER A 348 1.87 -8.52 27.39
CA SER A 348 2.83 -9.23 26.54
C SER A 348 2.18 -9.97 25.36
N GLU A 349 0.85 -10.08 25.34
CA GLU A 349 0.05 -10.65 24.24
C GLU A 349 -0.52 -9.56 23.31
N ASP A 350 -0.79 -8.36 23.83
CA ASP A 350 -1.41 -7.23 23.14
C ASP A 350 -0.71 -5.91 23.47
N HIS A 351 0.50 -5.75 22.94
CA HIS A 351 1.15 -4.45 22.87
C HIS A 351 0.53 -3.61 21.74
N PRO A 352 0.14 -2.34 21.97
CA PRO A 352 -0.55 -1.52 20.97
C PRO A 352 0.18 -1.40 19.63
N ASN A 353 1.51 -1.25 19.66
CA ASN A 353 2.37 -1.14 18.46
C ASN A 353 2.23 -2.33 17.50
N LEU A 354 1.78 -3.48 17.98
CA LEU A 354 1.72 -4.70 17.18
C LEU A 354 0.30 -5.08 16.82
N ARG A 355 -0.70 -4.23 17.03
CA ARG A 355 -2.09 -4.63 16.82
C ARG A 355 -2.46 -4.88 15.37
N CYS A 356 -1.60 -4.53 14.42
CA CYS A 356 -1.77 -4.81 12.99
C CYS A 356 -1.10 -6.12 12.57
N PHE A 357 -0.30 -6.72 13.46
CA PHE A 357 0.40 -8.00 13.24
C PHE A 357 -0.45 -9.20 13.68
N GLU A 358 -0.61 -10.20 12.80
CA GLU A 358 -1.29 -11.49 13.06
C GLU A 358 -2.66 -11.39 13.77
N GLN A 359 -3.47 -10.40 13.39
CA GLN A 359 -4.74 -10.08 14.07
C GLN A 359 -5.70 -11.26 14.21
N LYS A 360 -5.88 -12.03 13.14
CA LYS A 360 -6.77 -13.19 13.15
C LYS A 360 -6.28 -14.27 14.11
N ARG A 361 -4.97 -14.57 14.12
CA ARG A 361 -4.35 -15.55 15.03
C ARG A 361 -4.43 -15.10 16.49
N ARG A 362 -4.18 -13.82 16.75
CA ARG A 362 -4.05 -13.26 18.12
C ARG A 362 -5.38 -12.86 18.75
N PHE A 363 -6.30 -12.32 17.97
CA PHE A 363 -7.56 -11.73 18.45
C PHE A 363 -8.82 -12.38 17.86
N GLY A 364 -8.67 -13.23 16.85
CA GLY A 364 -9.79 -13.89 16.18
C GLY A 364 -10.59 -12.98 15.24
N ILE A 365 -10.13 -11.75 15.05
CA ILE A 365 -10.75 -10.70 14.23
C ILE A 365 -9.71 -10.23 13.23
N ASP A 366 -10.13 -10.02 11.98
CA ASP A 366 -9.38 -9.20 11.03
C ASP A 366 -9.97 -7.80 11.08
N PHE A 367 -9.17 -6.84 11.53
CA PHE A 367 -9.58 -5.45 11.66
C PHE A 367 -9.33 -4.65 10.39
N LEU A 368 -8.53 -5.18 9.46
CA LEU A 368 -8.09 -4.47 8.28
C LEU A 368 -9.05 -4.71 7.11
N TYR A 369 -9.00 -3.84 6.11
CA TYR A 369 -9.60 -4.17 4.82
C TYR A 369 -8.82 -5.30 4.13
N PRO A 370 -9.52 -6.20 3.40
CA PRO A 370 -8.86 -7.17 2.54
C PRO A 370 -8.04 -6.48 1.45
N THR A 371 -6.90 -7.07 1.05
CA THR A 371 -6.01 -6.49 0.02
C THR A 371 -6.68 -6.37 -1.35
N GLU A 372 -7.64 -7.27 -1.61
CA GLU A 372 -8.40 -7.34 -2.86
C GLU A 372 -9.23 -6.07 -3.10
N ARG A 373 -9.62 -5.35 -2.04
CA ARG A 373 -10.26 -4.03 -2.13
C ARG A 373 -9.40 -3.05 -2.93
N TYR A 374 -8.11 -3.04 -2.64
CA TYR A 374 -7.16 -2.11 -3.23
C TYR A 374 -6.84 -2.49 -4.68
N VAL A 375 -6.73 -3.79 -4.97
CA VAL A 375 -6.58 -4.31 -6.33
C VAL A 375 -7.82 -3.98 -7.17
N GLN A 376 -9.02 -4.18 -6.62
CA GLN A 376 -10.26 -3.80 -7.29
C GLN A 376 -10.32 -2.30 -7.57
N ALA A 377 -9.88 -1.46 -6.63
CA ALA A 377 -9.83 -0.01 -6.82
C ALA A 377 -8.96 0.40 -8.02
N LEU A 378 -7.85 -0.30 -8.27
CA LEU A 378 -6.91 0.02 -9.34
C LEU A 378 -7.18 -0.67 -10.67
N SER A 379 -8.18 -1.57 -10.74
CA SER A 379 -8.44 -2.40 -11.93
C SER A 379 -9.90 -2.41 -12.40
N SER A 380 -10.85 -2.08 -11.53
CA SER A 380 -12.28 -2.19 -11.82
C SER A 380 -12.92 -0.82 -12.09
N PRO A 381 -13.67 -0.64 -13.19
CA PRO A 381 -14.43 0.58 -13.49
C PRO A 381 -15.51 0.93 -12.45
N THR A 382 -15.89 -0.03 -11.60
CA THR A 382 -16.87 0.15 -10.54
C THR A 382 -16.38 -0.42 -9.22
N ILE A 383 -16.78 0.19 -8.11
CA ILE A 383 -16.42 -0.20 -6.74
C ILE A 383 -17.63 -0.08 -5.83
N ALA A 384 -17.59 -0.74 -4.67
CA ALA A 384 -18.64 -0.59 -3.67
C ALA A 384 -18.49 0.74 -2.93
N ASN A 385 -19.58 1.51 -2.82
CA ASN A 385 -19.67 2.63 -1.87
C ASN A 385 -19.84 2.10 -0.43
N ARG A 386 -19.92 3.01 0.55
CA ARG A 386 -20.12 2.63 1.96
C ARG A 386 -21.42 1.87 2.25
N GLN A 387 -22.41 2.00 1.39
CA GLN A 387 -23.69 1.28 1.49
C GLN A 387 -23.60 -0.13 0.86
N GLY A 388 -22.46 -0.50 0.26
CA GLY A 388 -22.26 -1.74 -0.46
C GLY A 388 -22.80 -1.73 -1.89
N GLU A 389 -23.23 -0.56 -2.39
CA GLU A 389 -23.76 -0.42 -3.75
C GLU A 389 -22.60 -0.23 -4.73
N LEU A 390 -22.66 -0.91 -5.87
CA LEU A 390 -21.68 -0.71 -6.95
C LEU A 390 -21.93 0.63 -7.63
N VAL A 391 -20.93 1.50 -7.58
CA VAL A 391 -20.92 2.84 -8.17
C VAL A 391 -19.70 2.99 -9.11
N PRO A 392 -19.70 3.98 -10.02
CA PRO A 392 -18.52 4.30 -10.82
C PRO A 392 -17.30 4.55 -9.94
N ASN A 393 -16.18 3.95 -10.30
CA ASN A 393 -14.90 4.18 -9.64
C ASN A 393 -14.34 5.53 -10.09
N PRO A 394 -14.01 6.46 -9.17
CA PRO A 394 -13.46 7.76 -9.51
C PRO A 394 -12.19 7.72 -10.39
N ILE A 395 -11.36 6.67 -10.27
CA ILE A 395 -10.16 6.49 -11.11
C ILE A 395 -10.53 6.29 -12.60
N PHE A 396 -11.69 5.71 -12.87
CA PHE A 396 -12.19 5.36 -14.20
C PHE A 396 -13.47 6.12 -14.53
N SER A 397 -13.55 7.37 -14.09
CA SER A 397 -14.68 8.26 -14.32
C SER A 397 -14.19 9.62 -14.83
N ASP A 398 -15.05 10.30 -15.58
CA ASP A 398 -14.90 11.73 -15.86
C ASP A 398 -15.35 12.51 -14.61
N LEU A 399 -14.39 13.10 -13.91
CA LEU A 399 -14.61 13.84 -12.66
C LEU A 399 -14.91 15.33 -12.88
N ASP A 400 -14.60 15.86 -14.07
CA ASP A 400 -14.92 17.24 -14.46
C ASP A 400 -15.65 17.26 -15.81
N PRO A 401 -16.97 17.02 -15.81
CA PRO A 401 -17.75 17.03 -17.05
C PRO A 401 -17.86 18.42 -17.70
N SER A 402 -17.25 19.46 -17.12
CA SER A 402 -17.27 20.83 -17.64
C SER A 402 -16.07 21.18 -18.53
N ASP A 403 -15.00 20.39 -18.53
CA ASP A 403 -13.76 20.66 -19.27
C ASP A 403 -13.78 20.18 -20.73
N GLY A 404 -14.80 19.41 -21.12
CA GLY A 404 -14.98 18.85 -22.45
C GLY A 404 -14.17 17.57 -22.72
N ASN A 405 -13.40 17.07 -21.75
CA ASN A 405 -12.66 15.81 -21.80
C ASN A 405 -13.54 14.65 -21.30
N THR A 406 -14.33 14.08 -22.19
CA THR A 406 -15.19 12.93 -21.88
C THR A 406 -14.44 11.59 -21.89
N THR A 407 -13.11 11.60 -21.83
CA THR A 407 -12.31 10.36 -21.82
C THR A 407 -12.55 9.61 -20.53
N ILE A 408 -12.37 8.29 -20.55
CA ILE A 408 -12.34 7.46 -19.36
C ILE A 408 -11.01 6.71 -19.36
N ARG A 409 -10.30 6.77 -18.24
CA ARG A 409 -9.00 6.11 -18.08
C ARG A 409 -9.15 4.61 -18.31
N ASP A 410 -8.27 4.03 -19.13
CA ASP A 410 -8.19 2.59 -19.27
C ASP A 410 -7.48 1.99 -18.03
N PRO A 411 -7.96 0.89 -17.44
CA PRO A 411 -7.28 0.22 -16.32
C PRO A 411 -5.81 -0.10 -16.56
N GLY A 412 -5.40 -0.35 -17.81
CA GLY A 412 -4.01 -0.57 -18.20
C GLY A 412 -3.10 0.66 -18.11
N LEU A 413 -3.64 1.85 -17.81
CA LEU A 413 -2.90 3.10 -17.56
C LEU A 413 -2.68 3.39 -16.07
N VAL A 414 -2.94 2.44 -15.17
CA VAL A 414 -2.69 2.58 -13.73
C VAL A 414 -1.44 1.78 -13.34
N MET A 415 -0.44 2.41 -12.77
CA MET A 415 0.79 1.77 -12.30
C MET A 415 0.96 1.98 -10.81
N ILE A 416 1.45 0.98 -10.10
CA ILE A 416 1.75 1.08 -8.67
C ILE A 416 3.12 0.53 -8.35
N GLY A 417 3.92 1.30 -7.62
CA GLY A 417 5.21 0.93 -7.09
C GLY A 417 5.22 0.98 -5.57
N GLY A 418 6.05 0.15 -4.95
CA GLY A 418 6.29 0.23 -3.51
C GLY A 418 7.77 0.11 -3.18
N ILE A 419 8.29 1.10 -2.46
CA ILE A 419 9.59 1.05 -1.77
C ILE A 419 9.27 0.59 -0.34
N LEU A 420 9.39 -0.72 -0.13
CA LEU A 420 8.85 -1.41 1.05
C LEU A 420 9.97 -2.10 1.84
N GLY A 421 9.68 -2.48 3.08
CA GLY A 421 10.57 -3.30 3.88
C GLY A 421 10.73 -4.72 3.33
N VAL A 422 11.69 -4.88 2.43
CA VAL A 422 12.13 -6.13 1.80
C VAL A 422 13.65 -6.05 1.62
N PRO A 423 14.43 -7.08 1.96
CA PRO A 423 15.84 -7.12 1.57
C PRO A 423 15.98 -6.96 0.05
N TRP A 424 16.76 -5.97 -0.41
CA TRP A 424 16.93 -5.72 -1.84
C TRP A 424 17.48 -6.94 -2.58
N GLN A 425 18.25 -7.79 -1.91
CA GLN A 425 18.82 -9.03 -2.45
C GLN A 425 17.73 -10.00 -2.94
N HIS A 426 16.56 -10.00 -2.29
CA HIS A 426 15.44 -10.84 -2.72
C HIS A 426 14.72 -10.29 -3.95
N LEU A 427 14.85 -8.99 -4.24
CA LEU A 427 14.20 -8.33 -5.36
C LEU A 427 15.13 -8.15 -6.55
N ALA A 428 16.45 -8.21 -6.36
CA ALA A 428 17.43 -7.93 -7.41
C ALA A 428 17.48 -9.05 -8.46
N ARG A 429 17.70 -8.67 -9.73
CA ARG A 429 17.99 -9.65 -10.80
C ARG A 429 19.30 -10.41 -10.55
N ASP A 430 20.22 -9.78 -9.83
CA ASP A 430 21.45 -10.38 -9.29
C ASP A 430 21.56 -10.03 -7.80
N GLU A 431 21.48 -11.04 -6.93
CA GLU A 431 21.52 -10.86 -5.46
C GLU A 431 22.84 -10.27 -4.94
N ALA A 432 23.89 -10.25 -5.75
CA ALA A 432 25.20 -9.68 -5.42
C ALA A 432 25.45 -8.32 -6.08
N ASP A 433 24.61 -7.90 -7.03
CA ASP A 433 24.78 -6.66 -7.81
C ASP A 433 23.43 -6.00 -8.11
N LEU A 434 23.01 -5.09 -7.22
CA LEU A 434 21.78 -4.33 -7.41
C LEU A 434 21.83 -3.41 -8.64
N GLY A 435 23.01 -3.12 -9.20
CA GLY A 435 23.16 -2.40 -10.46
C GLY A 435 22.53 -3.11 -11.67
N LYS A 436 22.14 -4.39 -11.54
CA LYS A 436 21.34 -5.11 -12.55
C LYS A 436 19.84 -4.79 -12.49
N GLY A 437 19.42 -4.00 -11.51
CA GLY A 437 18.03 -3.61 -11.28
C GLY A 437 17.21 -4.67 -10.56
N PHE A 438 15.97 -4.31 -10.25
CA PHE A 438 15.00 -5.21 -9.65
C PHE A 438 14.30 -6.10 -10.69
N MET A 439 13.91 -7.29 -10.27
CA MET A 439 13.06 -8.20 -11.04
C MET A 439 11.69 -7.54 -11.31
N SER A 440 11.20 -7.74 -12.52
CA SER A 440 9.81 -7.47 -12.91
C SER A 440 8.84 -8.47 -12.28
N ALA A 441 7.53 -8.18 -12.32
CA ALA A 441 6.50 -9.09 -11.82
C ALA A 441 6.56 -10.48 -12.49
N GLY A 442 6.84 -10.53 -13.80
CA GLY A 442 7.05 -11.77 -14.54
C GLY A 442 8.27 -12.55 -14.06
N GLU A 443 9.39 -11.86 -13.80
CA GLU A 443 10.63 -12.48 -13.27
C GLU A 443 10.41 -13.02 -11.86
N LEU A 444 9.79 -12.24 -10.95
CA LEU A 444 9.45 -12.65 -9.59
C LEU A 444 8.55 -13.90 -9.55
N SER A 445 7.61 -13.98 -10.48
CA SER A 445 6.71 -15.13 -10.61
C SER A 445 7.44 -16.36 -11.16
N ALA A 446 8.29 -16.17 -12.17
CA ALA A 446 9.04 -17.25 -12.80
C ALA A 446 10.12 -17.85 -11.88
N SER A 447 10.73 -17.05 -11.00
CA SER A 447 11.73 -17.49 -10.02
C SER A 447 11.12 -18.12 -8.76
N GLY A 448 9.82 -17.97 -8.53
CA GLY A 448 9.16 -18.35 -7.27
C GLY A 448 9.49 -17.40 -6.11
N THR A 449 9.98 -16.18 -6.39
CA THR A 449 10.36 -15.21 -5.36
C THR A 449 9.17 -14.80 -4.49
N TRP A 450 7.94 -14.81 -5.01
CA TRP A 450 6.75 -14.49 -4.22
C TRP A 450 6.58 -15.40 -2.98
N ASP A 451 6.83 -16.70 -3.11
CA ASP A 451 6.80 -17.62 -1.95
C ASP A 451 7.88 -17.26 -0.91
N VAL A 452 9.00 -16.72 -1.39
CA VAL A 452 10.13 -16.31 -0.56
C VAL A 452 9.84 -15.04 0.22
N ILE A 453 9.25 -14.02 -0.42
CA ILE A 453 9.08 -12.68 0.18
C ILE A 453 7.69 -12.40 0.74
N LEU A 454 6.67 -13.10 0.27
CA LEU A 454 5.27 -12.86 0.63
C LEU A 454 4.59 -14.11 1.22
N GLY A 455 4.89 -15.30 0.68
CA GLY A 455 4.16 -16.52 1.01
C GLY A 455 2.76 -16.53 0.36
N ASP A 456 1.76 -17.01 1.10
CA ASP A 456 0.34 -16.96 0.70
C ASP A 456 -0.48 -16.36 1.86
N PRO A 457 -0.67 -15.02 1.86
CA PRO A 457 -1.43 -14.33 2.90
C PRO A 457 -2.89 -14.77 3.00
N GLU A 458 -3.55 -15.13 1.88
CA GLU A 458 -4.96 -15.57 1.87
C GLU A 458 -5.14 -16.89 2.64
N SER A 459 -4.14 -17.76 2.56
CA SER A 459 -4.11 -19.03 3.29
C SER A 459 -3.31 -18.98 4.60
N TYR A 460 -2.93 -17.78 5.08
CA TYR A 460 -2.09 -17.59 6.28
C TYR A 460 -0.75 -18.34 6.26
N VAL A 461 -0.18 -18.53 5.07
CA VAL A 461 1.15 -19.13 4.88
C VAL A 461 2.20 -18.04 4.90
N ALA A 462 3.08 -18.07 5.90
CA ALA A 462 4.17 -17.14 6.02
C ALA A 462 5.21 -17.29 4.88
N PRO A 463 5.90 -16.21 4.51
CA PRO A 463 7.01 -16.28 3.56
C PRO A 463 8.12 -17.23 4.02
N THR A 464 8.79 -17.89 3.08
CA THR A 464 9.86 -18.84 3.43
C THR A 464 11.15 -18.14 3.84
N SER A 465 11.38 -16.89 3.39
CA SER A 465 12.52 -16.11 3.88
C SER A 465 12.31 -15.77 5.36
N PRO A 466 13.26 -16.09 6.24
CA PRO A 466 13.16 -15.71 7.64
C PRO A 466 13.18 -14.19 7.81
N TYR A 467 13.78 -13.42 6.90
CA TYR A 467 13.79 -11.96 6.94
C TYR A 467 12.41 -11.35 6.73
N MET A 468 11.59 -11.98 5.88
CA MET A 468 10.24 -11.50 5.54
C MET A 468 9.15 -12.04 6.48
N ARG A 469 9.48 -13.02 7.32
CA ARG A 469 8.54 -13.49 8.35
C ARG A 469 8.46 -12.47 9.48
N GLU A 470 7.33 -11.78 9.58
CA GLU A 470 7.00 -10.94 10.73
C GLU A 470 7.07 -11.76 12.02
N SER A 471 7.79 -11.26 13.03
CA SER A 471 7.93 -11.96 14.30
C SER A 471 8.33 -11.01 15.42
N MET A 472 7.79 -11.21 16.61
CA MET A 472 8.24 -10.55 17.85
C MET A 472 9.47 -11.24 18.46
N HIS A 473 9.87 -12.40 17.92
CA HIS A 473 10.90 -13.26 18.48
C HIS A 473 12.01 -13.51 17.47
N PRO A 474 13.26 -13.70 17.92
CA PRO A 474 14.37 -14.07 17.05
C PRO A 474 14.07 -15.29 16.18
N ARG A 475 14.37 -15.18 14.90
CA ARG A 475 14.01 -16.14 13.84
C ARG A 475 15.11 -17.15 13.53
N GLY A 476 16.21 -17.11 14.29
CA GLY A 476 17.37 -17.98 14.12
C GLY A 476 18.35 -17.52 13.04
N ILE A 477 18.32 -16.24 12.67
CA ILE A 477 19.22 -15.65 11.68
C ILE A 477 20.59 -15.36 12.33
N PRO A 478 21.73 -15.67 11.67
CA PRO A 478 23.06 -15.36 12.20
C PRO A 478 23.26 -13.87 12.49
N ALA A 479 23.86 -13.56 13.64
CA ALA A 479 24.19 -12.20 14.04
C ALA A 479 25.34 -11.60 13.20
N GLY A 480 25.34 -10.27 13.05
CA GLY A 480 26.32 -9.50 12.27
C GLY A 480 26.18 -9.65 10.74
N ASN A 481 25.01 -10.03 10.23
CA ASN A 481 24.78 -10.18 8.80
C ASN A 481 24.43 -8.83 8.14
N PRO A 482 24.71 -8.65 6.83
CA PRO A 482 24.51 -7.36 6.16
C PRO A 482 23.05 -7.02 5.84
N ILE A 483 22.11 -7.96 6.02
CA ILE A 483 20.70 -7.74 5.67
C ILE A 483 19.97 -7.06 6.83
N ASN A 484 19.93 -7.67 8.01
CA ASN A 484 19.24 -7.12 9.18
C ASN A 484 20.14 -6.89 10.40
N GLY A 485 21.45 -7.07 10.25
CA GLY A 485 22.40 -6.95 11.35
C GLY A 485 22.31 -8.17 12.27
N SER A 486 21.42 -8.12 13.24
CA SER A 486 21.19 -9.19 14.21
C SER A 486 19.72 -9.21 14.62
N GLU A 487 19.21 -10.38 15.00
CA GLU A 487 17.94 -10.43 15.72
C GLU A 487 18.12 -9.78 17.11
N TRP A 488 17.06 -9.16 17.62
CA TRP A 488 17.11 -8.32 18.82
C TRP A 488 15.91 -8.57 19.73
N ASN A 489 15.94 -8.08 20.96
CA ASN A 489 14.83 -8.19 21.91
C ASN A 489 14.50 -6.83 22.49
N PRO A 490 13.27 -6.31 22.30
CA PRO A 490 12.91 -5.02 22.88
C PRO A 490 12.93 -5.06 24.42
N ASN A 491 13.33 -3.94 25.02
CA ASN A 491 13.30 -3.72 26.47
C ASN A 491 11.89 -3.95 27.05
N SER A 492 10.86 -3.55 26.30
CA SER A 492 9.47 -3.93 26.55
C SER A 492 9.17 -5.23 25.82
N MET A 493 8.90 -6.29 26.57
CA MET A 493 8.67 -7.62 26.00
C MET A 493 7.56 -7.59 24.95
N ASN A 494 7.85 -8.14 23.76
CA ASN A 494 6.90 -8.23 22.64
C ASN A 494 6.31 -6.87 22.22
N SER A 495 7.07 -5.78 22.34
CA SER A 495 6.60 -4.46 21.91
C SER A 495 6.84 -4.16 20.43
N ASP A 496 7.69 -4.94 19.77
CA ASP A 496 8.21 -4.63 18.44
C ASP A 496 8.53 -5.90 17.63
N LEU A 497 8.66 -5.77 16.31
CA LEU A 497 8.98 -6.87 15.39
C LEU A 497 10.51 -6.97 15.13
N GLN A 498 10.92 -8.09 14.54
CA GLN A 498 12.26 -8.24 13.97
C GLN A 498 12.35 -7.50 12.63
N PHE A 499 13.50 -6.88 12.34
CA PHE A 499 13.70 -6.15 11.10
C PHE A 499 13.80 -7.09 9.89
N ALA A 500 13.20 -6.68 8.77
CA ALA A 500 13.41 -7.31 7.47
C ALA A 500 14.79 -6.94 6.92
N CYS A 501 15.15 -5.66 6.99
CA CYS A 501 16.43 -5.16 6.53
C CYS A 501 16.87 -3.90 7.30
N ILE A 502 18.15 -3.56 7.17
CA ILE A 502 18.77 -2.33 7.69
C ILE A 502 19.66 -1.69 6.62
N PHE A 503 19.98 -0.41 6.76
CA PHE A 503 20.95 0.29 5.93
C PHE A 503 21.72 1.35 6.72
N GLU A 504 22.91 1.72 6.26
CA GLU A 504 23.73 2.73 6.92
C GLU A 504 23.21 4.14 6.68
N LEU A 505 23.13 4.93 7.74
CA LEU A 505 22.76 6.34 7.64
C LEU A 505 23.93 7.14 7.05
N PRO A 506 23.68 8.07 6.10
CA PRO A 506 24.72 8.97 5.60
C PRO A 506 25.32 9.82 6.72
N GLU A 507 24.48 10.24 7.66
CA GLU A 507 24.88 10.95 8.87
C GLU A 507 24.38 10.20 10.11
N PRO A 508 25.29 9.80 11.02
CA PRO A 508 24.92 9.22 12.31
C PRO A 508 24.00 10.13 13.12
N MET A 509 23.00 9.54 13.77
CA MET A 509 22.05 10.25 14.61
C MET A 509 22.45 10.16 16.09
N ASP A 510 22.58 11.31 16.76
CA ASP A 510 22.89 11.37 18.20
C ASP A 510 21.65 11.13 19.06
N CYS A 511 21.58 9.97 19.69
CA CYS A 511 20.47 9.56 20.53
C CYS A 511 20.57 10.02 21.98
N SER A 512 21.63 10.74 22.37
CA SER A 512 21.81 11.21 23.75
C SER A 512 20.73 12.19 24.23
N THR A 513 20.06 12.87 23.29
CA THR A 513 18.98 13.83 23.56
C THR A 513 17.58 13.26 23.38
N ASN A 514 17.47 11.95 23.10
CA ASN A 514 16.19 11.26 22.86
C ASN A 514 15.32 11.95 21.79
N GLN A 515 15.96 12.37 20.70
CA GLN A 515 15.28 13.01 19.57
C GLN A 515 14.28 12.06 18.88
N PRO A 516 13.17 12.58 18.31
CA PRO A 516 12.18 11.76 17.61
C PRO A 516 12.81 10.89 16.50
N GLY A 517 12.40 9.63 16.43
CA GLY A 517 12.92 8.65 15.46
C GLY A 517 14.21 7.95 15.88
N CYS A 518 14.80 8.30 17.04
CA CYS A 518 15.91 7.56 17.61
C CYS A 518 15.47 6.22 18.21
N GLU A 519 16.20 5.15 17.88
CA GLU A 519 15.87 3.76 18.22
C GLU A 519 16.79 3.16 19.30
N CYS A 520 17.91 3.79 19.66
CA CYS A 520 18.92 3.19 20.54
C CYS A 520 18.43 2.88 21.97
N ALA A 521 17.37 3.53 22.43
CA ALA A 521 16.80 3.27 23.75
C ALA A 521 15.86 2.05 23.78
N LYS A 522 15.49 1.48 22.62
CA LYS A 522 14.57 0.35 22.54
C LYS A 522 15.19 -0.96 22.99
N SER A 523 16.50 -1.15 22.83
CA SER A 523 17.24 -2.29 23.37
C SER A 523 18.75 -2.07 23.34
N ASP A 524 19.49 -2.70 24.26
CA ASP A 524 20.95 -2.79 24.22
C ASP A 524 21.46 -3.73 23.10
N ASP A 525 20.63 -4.66 22.59
CA ASP A 525 20.98 -5.61 21.52
C ASP A 525 20.47 -5.19 20.13
N ILE A 526 19.92 -3.97 20.01
CA ILE A 526 19.41 -3.46 18.73
C ILE A 526 20.55 -3.26 17.72
N PRO A 527 20.46 -3.80 16.48
CA PRO A 527 21.56 -3.77 15.50
C PRO A 527 21.78 -2.40 14.83
N LEU A 528 21.13 -1.34 15.33
CA LEU A 528 21.14 -0.01 14.72
C LEU A 528 22.17 0.95 15.32
N CYS A 529 22.69 0.64 16.51
CA CYS A 529 23.38 1.60 17.35
C CYS A 529 24.76 1.15 17.81
N GLU A 530 25.66 2.12 17.97
CA GLU A 530 26.89 2.00 18.74
C GLU A 530 26.80 2.95 19.93
N GLY A 531 26.52 2.40 21.12
CA GLY A 531 26.21 3.22 22.30
C GLY A 531 24.96 4.07 22.07
N SER A 532 25.06 5.39 22.29
CA SER A 532 23.97 6.35 22.07
C SER A 532 24.02 7.00 20.69
N THR A 533 24.64 6.36 19.70
CA THR A 533 24.69 6.87 18.33
C THR A 533 24.07 5.84 17.41
N GLN A 534 22.99 6.23 16.72
CA GLN A 534 22.36 5.40 15.71
C GLN A 534 23.11 5.57 14.39
N LEU A 535 23.61 4.45 13.88
CA LEU A 535 24.40 4.38 12.65
C LEU A 535 23.60 3.83 11.48
N ARG A 536 22.48 3.14 11.77
CA ARG A 536 21.67 2.47 10.77
C ARG A 536 20.19 2.77 10.95
N ALA A 537 19.46 2.74 9.85
CA ALA A 537 18.02 2.70 9.80
C ALA A 537 17.53 1.28 9.50
N LYS A 538 16.23 1.06 9.68
CA LYS A 538 15.56 -0.25 9.56
C LYS A 538 14.36 -0.21 8.63
N ALA A 539 13.86 -1.40 8.32
CA ALA A 539 12.48 -1.62 7.93
C ALA A 539 11.99 -2.99 8.41
N TYR A 540 10.69 -3.10 8.64
CA TYR A 540 9.96 -4.33 8.93
C TYR A 540 9.31 -4.90 7.67
N PRO A 541 8.91 -6.18 7.66
CA PRO A 541 8.30 -6.78 6.47
C PRO A 541 7.03 -6.02 5.99
N GLY A 542 7.03 -5.52 4.76
CA GLY A 542 5.89 -4.79 4.16
C GLY A 542 4.89 -5.71 3.42
N LEU A 543 4.43 -6.79 4.07
CA LEU A 543 3.75 -7.92 3.39
C LEU A 543 2.43 -7.53 2.71
N ARG A 544 1.61 -6.68 3.33
CA ARG A 544 0.29 -6.34 2.79
C ARG A 544 0.37 -5.48 1.54
N GLN A 545 1.30 -4.52 1.51
CA GLN A 545 1.58 -3.73 0.31
C GLN A 545 2.17 -4.62 -0.80
N LEU A 546 3.05 -5.56 -0.46
CA LEU A 546 3.58 -6.56 -1.40
C LEU A 546 2.46 -7.43 -2.02
N SER A 547 1.45 -7.82 -1.24
CA SER A 547 0.28 -8.55 -1.76
C SER A 547 -0.45 -7.76 -2.86
N VAL A 548 -0.68 -6.47 -2.65
CA VAL A 548 -1.29 -5.61 -3.69
C VAL A 548 -0.39 -5.54 -4.93
N LEU A 549 0.92 -5.36 -4.77
CA LEU A 549 1.87 -5.32 -5.89
C LEU A 549 1.90 -6.64 -6.68
N GLN A 550 1.89 -7.79 -5.99
CA GLN A 550 1.82 -9.11 -6.61
C GLN A 550 0.55 -9.25 -7.46
N GLN A 551 -0.60 -8.90 -6.88
CA GLN A 551 -1.90 -9.03 -7.54
C GLN A 551 -2.07 -8.08 -8.75
N MET A 552 -1.36 -6.94 -8.76
CA MET A 552 -1.32 -6.02 -9.90
C MET A 552 -0.45 -6.52 -11.07
N GLY A 553 0.33 -7.58 -10.89
CA GLY A 553 1.12 -8.21 -11.95
C GLY A 553 2.04 -7.21 -12.66
N ASP A 554 1.98 -7.14 -13.99
CA ASP A 554 2.84 -6.27 -14.80
C ASP A 554 2.63 -4.76 -14.55
N GLN A 555 1.57 -4.36 -13.84
CA GLN A 555 1.32 -2.98 -13.43
C GLN A 555 1.93 -2.65 -12.05
N GLY A 556 2.45 -3.66 -11.35
CA GLY A 556 3.14 -3.56 -10.07
C GLY A 556 4.67 -3.49 -10.22
N ALA A 557 5.31 -2.62 -9.42
CA ALA A 557 6.77 -2.55 -9.29
C ALA A 557 7.20 -2.68 -7.81
N THR A 558 8.07 -3.64 -7.51
CA THR A 558 8.62 -3.82 -6.16
C THR A 558 9.98 -3.15 -6.02
N GLY A 559 10.20 -2.48 -4.90
CA GLY A 559 11.48 -1.89 -4.52
C GLY A 559 11.74 -2.09 -3.03
N SER A 560 13.03 -1.99 -2.66
CA SER A 560 13.47 -2.07 -1.26
C SER A 560 13.66 -0.68 -0.67
N ILE A 561 13.15 -0.50 0.54
CA ILE A 561 13.39 0.70 1.35
C ILE A 561 14.77 0.74 2.02
N CYS A 562 15.48 -0.39 2.04
CA CYS A 562 16.86 -0.47 2.50
C CYS A 562 17.79 -0.38 1.28
N PRO A 563 18.30 0.81 0.93
CA PRO A 563 19.16 0.97 -0.24
C PRO A 563 20.44 0.16 -0.10
N ALA A 564 21.02 -0.28 -1.22
CA ALA A 564 22.30 -0.99 -1.20
C ALA A 564 23.44 -0.08 -0.73
N GLN A 565 23.41 1.20 -1.12
CA GLN A 565 24.42 2.20 -0.74
C GLN A 565 23.89 3.64 -0.85
N LEU A 566 24.51 4.54 -0.09
CA LEU A 566 24.24 5.98 -0.07
C LEU A 566 25.51 6.84 -0.18
N THR A 567 26.62 6.25 -0.65
CA THR A 567 27.95 6.87 -0.66
C THR A 567 28.42 7.30 -2.05
N ASP A 568 28.04 6.58 -3.11
CA ASP A 568 28.37 6.92 -4.49
C ASP A 568 27.11 7.42 -5.21
N PRO A 569 26.90 8.76 -5.27
CA PRO A 569 25.73 9.34 -5.94
C PRO A 569 25.78 9.20 -7.46
N PHE A 570 26.79 8.58 -8.06
CA PHE A 570 26.84 8.34 -9.51
C PHE A 570 26.54 6.89 -9.90
N ALA A 571 26.46 5.97 -8.93
CA ALA A 571 26.15 4.57 -9.20
C ALA A 571 24.64 4.34 -9.43
N ASP A 572 24.32 3.32 -10.22
CA ASP A 572 22.94 2.93 -10.56
C ASP A 572 22.17 2.38 -9.34
N ASP A 573 22.89 1.87 -8.35
CA ASP A 573 22.35 1.31 -7.10
C ASP A 573 22.25 2.34 -5.95
N PHE A 574 22.44 3.63 -6.24
CA PHE A 574 22.37 4.70 -5.24
C PHE A 574 20.94 4.94 -4.75
N GLY A 575 20.74 4.87 -3.44
CA GLY A 575 19.46 5.18 -2.81
C GLY A 575 18.31 4.37 -3.40
N TYR A 576 17.24 5.05 -3.81
CA TYR A 576 16.06 4.41 -4.42
C TYR A 576 16.05 4.44 -5.96
N ARG A 577 17.19 4.72 -6.61
CA ARG A 577 17.27 4.69 -8.09
C ARG A 577 16.79 3.37 -8.70
N PRO A 578 17.17 2.17 -8.18
CA PRO A 578 16.69 0.92 -8.75
C PRO A 578 15.15 0.78 -8.67
N ALA A 579 14.52 1.29 -7.60
CA ALA A 579 13.07 1.26 -7.45
C ALA A 579 12.38 2.24 -8.40
N VAL A 580 12.95 3.44 -8.55
CA VAL A 580 12.50 4.45 -9.52
C VAL A 580 12.58 3.89 -10.94
N HIS A 581 13.70 3.29 -11.32
CA HIS A 581 13.88 2.65 -12.63
C HIS A 581 12.87 1.53 -12.85
N ALA A 582 12.64 0.66 -11.86
CA ALA A 582 11.63 -0.40 -11.96
C ALA A 582 10.21 0.16 -12.21
N LEU A 583 9.82 1.24 -11.55
CA LEU A 583 8.53 1.91 -11.78
C LEU A 583 8.47 2.56 -13.17
N VAL A 584 9.51 3.30 -13.57
CA VAL A 584 9.58 3.93 -14.90
C VAL A 584 9.55 2.86 -16.01
N GLU A 585 10.18 1.70 -15.81
CA GLU A 585 10.08 0.55 -16.72
C GLU A 585 8.64 0.09 -16.93
N ARG A 586 7.79 0.13 -15.89
CA ARG A 586 6.36 -0.18 -16.04
C ARG A 586 5.62 0.91 -16.81
N MET A 587 5.86 2.17 -16.46
CA MET A 587 5.24 3.33 -17.11
C MET A 587 5.57 3.41 -18.60
N ALA A 588 6.83 3.13 -18.98
CA ALA A 588 7.31 3.18 -20.36
C ALA A 588 6.52 2.28 -21.32
N THR A 589 5.89 1.20 -20.84
CA THR A 589 5.03 0.33 -21.67
C THR A 589 3.73 1.00 -22.12
N ARG A 590 3.41 2.17 -21.55
CA ARG A 590 2.17 2.95 -21.74
C ARG A 590 2.42 4.43 -22.08
N LEU A 591 3.67 4.85 -22.18
CA LEU A 591 4.10 6.16 -22.71
C LEU A 591 4.68 5.98 -24.12
#